data_AF-A0A914FH36-F1
#
_entry.id   AF-A0A914FH36-F1
#
_cell.length_a   1.000
_cell.length_b   1.000
_cell.length_c   1.000
_cell.angle_alpha   90.00
_cell.angle_beta   90.00
_cell.angle_gamma   90.00
#
_symmetry.space_group_name_H-M   'P 1'
#
loop_
_entity.id
_entity.type
_entity.pdbx_description
1 polymer ?
#
loop_
_entity_poly.entity_id
_entity_poly.type
_entity_poly.pdbx_seq_one_letter_code
_entity_poly.pdbx_strand_id
1 'polypeptide(L)'
;MFKILIFFGIFFSFFTTFINAQHSLAEKASAIRIVRFQIDYPTADIHKINHYTKWTSLMRKSVLASLRFIDKHWKICDKTEDNSPKKDIDCGQLQVTGEIVKENFYRINATFIANRDPIRNTNVDATSTVFGVIQIGLRGGIFQYTNALKILGKPSQSMWFEEAFFCYPGFRLINSDKCINDQLRQRQKRGSDGVKTQVFGNVIF
;
A
#
# COMPACT_ATOMS: atom_id res chain seq x y z
N MET A 1 20.80 -14.72 58.53
CA MET A 1 21.32 -15.35 57.30
C MET A 1 20.26 -15.69 56.24
N PHE A 2 18.98 -15.91 56.60
CA PHE A 2 17.91 -16.30 55.65
C PHE A 2 17.34 -15.18 54.74
N LYS A 3 17.57 -13.90 55.05
CA LYS A 3 17.00 -12.77 54.27
C LYS A 3 17.73 -12.43 52.97
N ILE A 4 19.00 -12.84 52.82
CA ILE A 4 19.84 -12.51 51.64
C ILE A 4 19.54 -13.44 50.45
N LEU A 5 19.15 -14.69 50.72
CA LEU A 5 18.82 -15.69 49.68
C LEU A 5 17.50 -15.38 48.94
N ILE A 6 16.53 -14.74 49.59
CA ILE A 6 15.26 -14.37 48.97
C ILE A 6 15.42 -13.20 47.98
N PHE A 7 16.32 -12.26 48.29
CA PHE A 7 16.59 -11.13 47.40
C PHE A 7 17.27 -11.56 46.10
N PHE A 8 18.19 -12.53 46.14
CA PHE A 8 18.83 -13.06 44.93
C PHE A 8 17.87 -13.86 44.04
N GLY A 9 16.92 -14.61 44.62
CA GLY A 9 15.94 -15.39 43.83
C GLY A 9 14.92 -14.52 43.08
N ILE A 10 14.51 -13.40 43.67
CA ILE A 10 13.59 -12.44 43.03
C ILE A 10 14.34 -11.66 41.94
N PHE A 11 15.58 -11.24 42.21
CA PHE A 11 16.40 -10.53 41.23
C PHE A 11 16.73 -11.40 40.01
N PHE A 12 16.96 -12.70 40.19
CA PHE A 12 17.23 -13.63 39.09
C PHE A 12 15.97 -13.95 38.24
N SER A 13 14.79 -13.94 38.85
CA SER A 13 13.50 -14.08 38.12
C SER A 13 13.13 -12.82 37.33
N PHE A 14 13.48 -11.64 37.83
CA PHE A 14 13.34 -10.39 37.07
C PHE A 14 14.37 -10.28 35.93
N PHE A 15 15.58 -10.81 36.12
CA PHE A 15 16.60 -10.77 35.07
C PHE A 15 16.29 -11.72 33.90
N THR A 16 15.68 -12.88 34.18
CA THR A 16 15.32 -13.87 33.13
C THR A 16 14.11 -13.46 32.30
N THR A 17 13.18 -12.67 32.84
CA THR A 17 12.06 -12.12 32.06
C THR A 17 12.47 -10.96 31.13
N PHE A 18 13.59 -10.29 31.41
CA PHE A 18 14.13 -9.24 30.53
C PHE A 18 14.86 -9.79 29.30
N ILE A 19 15.45 -10.99 29.36
CA ILE A 19 16.27 -11.53 28.25
C ILE A 19 15.40 -12.06 27.09
N ASN A 20 14.15 -12.47 27.35
CA ASN A 20 13.25 -12.95 26.29
C ASN A 20 12.56 -11.83 25.49
N ALA A 21 12.77 -10.55 25.81
CA ALA A 21 12.11 -9.42 25.17
C ALA A 21 12.89 -8.77 23.99
N GLN A 22 14.02 -9.33 23.57
CA GLN A 22 14.85 -8.77 22.48
C GLN A 22 14.86 -9.64 21.21
N HIS A 23 13.68 -10.12 20.79
CA HIS A 23 13.53 -10.77 19.50
C HIS A 23 13.30 -9.74 18.36
N SER A 24 14.40 -9.31 17.74
CA SER A 24 14.51 -8.68 16.41
C SER A 24 13.87 -7.30 16.18
N LEU A 25 14.51 -6.25 16.72
CA LEU A 25 14.23 -4.85 16.35
C LEU A 25 14.94 -4.48 15.03
N ALA A 26 14.58 -5.19 13.96
CA ALA A 26 14.60 -4.58 12.63
C ALA A 26 13.21 -3.99 12.46
N GLU A 27 13.09 -2.66 12.47
CA GLU A 27 11.80 -1.99 12.27
C GLU A 27 11.21 -2.47 10.93
N LYS A 28 10.23 -3.38 11.02
CA LYS A 28 9.52 -3.94 9.87
C LYS A 28 8.41 -2.97 9.50
N ALA A 29 8.71 -2.03 8.61
CA ALA A 29 7.70 -1.15 8.05
C ALA A 29 6.85 -1.91 7.01
N SER A 30 5.58 -1.54 6.92
CA SER A 30 4.68 -2.02 5.86
C SER A 30 5.11 -1.43 4.51
N ALA A 31 5.26 -2.26 3.49
CA ALA A 31 5.41 -1.80 2.10
C ALA A 31 4.14 -1.10 1.61
N ILE A 32 4.31 -0.04 0.83
CA ILE A 32 3.24 0.71 0.17
C ILE A 32 2.75 -0.11 -1.03
N ARG A 33 1.45 -0.40 -1.09
CA ARG A 33 0.84 -1.07 -2.24
C ARG A 33 0.39 -0.02 -3.25
N ILE A 34 0.92 -0.11 -4.46
CA ILE A 34 0.49 0.67 -5.61
C ILE A 34 -0.35 -0.25 -6.50
N VAL A 35 -1.55 0.20 -6.84
CA VAL A 35 -2.47 -0.51 -7.73
C VAL A 35 -2.62 0.29 -9.00
N ARG A 36 -2.54 -0.40 -10.14
CA ARG A 36 -2.85 0.13 -11.45
C ARG A 36 -4.02 -0.65 -12.04
N PHE A 37 -5.01 0.06 -12.54
CA PHE A 37 -6.08 -0.54 -13.33
C PHE A 37 -6.24 0.16 -14.67
N GLN A 38 -6.72 -0.59 -15.64
CA GLN A 38 -6.95 -0.11 -17.00
C GLN A 38 -8.36 -0.49 -17.45
N ILE A 39 -9.09 0.51 -17.94
CA ILE A 39 -10.46 0.37 -18.45
C ILE A 39 -10.47 0.80 -19.91
N ASP A 40 -10.93 -0.12 -20.75
CA ASP A 40 -11.02 0.06 -22.18
C ASP A 40 -12.43 0.50 -22.57
N TYR A 41 -12.52 1.46 -23.49
CA TYR A 41 -13.75 2.03 -24.02
C TYR A 41 -13.74 1.86 -25.55
N PRO A 42 -14.24 0.72 -26.06
CA PRO A 42 -14.11 0.33 -27.47
C PRO A 42 -15.06 1.05 -28.43
N THR A 43 -15.99 1.87 -27.90
CA THR A 43 -16.96 2.65 -28.68
C THR A 43 -16.83 4.15 -28.40
N ALA A 44 -15.62 4.60 -28.07
CA ALA A 44 -15.39 5.99 -27.71
C ALA A 44 -15.34 6.88 -28.96
N ASP A 45 -16.05 8.01 -28.92
CA ASP A 45 -16.03 9.00 -29.99
C ASP A 45 -14.82 9.94 -29.82
N ILE A 46 -13.71 9.56 -30.44
CA ILE A 46 -12.42 10.23 -30.29
C ILE A 46 -12.45 11.67 -30.85
N HIS A 47 -13.19 11.91 -31.93
CA HIS A 47 -13.31 13.23 -32.53
C HIS A 47 -13.89 14.25 -31.54
N LYS A 48 -14.85 13.80 -30.71
CA LYS A 48 -15.45 14.65 -29.68
C LYS A 48 -14.55 14.91 -28.48
N ILE A 49 -13.59 14.04 -28.19
CA ILE A 49 -12.65 14.22 -27.07
C ILE A 49 -11.84 15.52 -27.25
N ASN A 50 -11.38 15.79 -28.46
CA ASN A 50 -10.55 16.96 -28.78
C ASN A 50 -11.28 18.30 -28.60
N HIS A 51 -12.61 18.31 -28.56
CA HIS A 51 -13.40 19.51 -28.26
C HIS A 51 -13.34 19.91 -26.77
N TYR A 52 -12.82 19.05 -25.89
CA TYR A 52 -12.71 19.31 -24.45
C TYR A 52 -11.29 19.75 -24.05
N THR A 53 -11.09 21.05 -23.88
CA THR A 53 -9.79 21.65 -23.47
C THR A 53 -9.26 21.17 -22.11
N LYS A 54 -10.11 20.61 -21.26
CA LYS A 54 -9.77 20.10 -19.91
C LYS A 54 -10.06 18.62 -19.74
N TRP A 55 -9.98 17.83 -20.83
CA TRP A 55 -10.29 16.41 -20.84
C TRP A 55 -9.58 15.62 -19.73
N THR A 56 -8.27 15.79 -19.56
CA THR A 56 -7.47 15.12 -18.52
C THR A 56 -7.96 15.43 -17.11
N SER A 57 -8.28 16.69 -16.83
CA SER A 57 -8.81 17.10 -15.52
C SER A 57 -10.18 16.49 -15.24
N LEU A 58 -11.03 16.45 -16.27
CA LEU A 58 -12.37 15.92 -16.20
C LEU A 58 -12.38 14.39 -15.99
N MET A 59 -11.52 13.66 -16.72
CA MET A 59 -11.27 12.23 -16.49
C MET A 59 -10.76 11.97 -15.07
N ARG A 60 -9.76 12.73 -14.62
CA ARG A 60 -9.19 12.55 -13.27
C ARG A 60 -10.26 12.72 -12.18
N LYS A 61 -11.09 13.76 -12.28
CA LYS A 61 -12.19 14.01 -11.33
C LYS A 61 -13.20 12.86 -11.32
N SER A 62 -13.52 12.34 -12.49
CA SER A 62 -14.44 11.21 -12.64
C SER A 62 -13.89 9.92 -12.02
N VAL A 63 -12.63 9.57 -12.30
CA VAL A 63 -11.94 8.43 -11.67
C VAL A 63 -11.90 8.59 -10.16
N LEU A 64 -11.46 9.75 -9.69
CA LEU A 64 -11.36 10.04 -8.27
C LEU A 64 -12.71 9.88 -7.57
N ALA A 65 -13.78 10.40 -8.15
CA ALA A 65 -15.10 10.32 -7.55
C ALA A 65 -15.65 8.88 -7.56
N SER A 66 -15.35 8.06 -8.57
CA SER A 66 -15.63 6.62 -8.52
C SER A 66 -14.84 5.90 -7.44
N LEU A 67 -13.55 6.20 -7.29
CA LEU A 67 -12.73 5.64 -6.21
C LEU A 67 -13.24 6.08 -4.83
N ARG A 68 -13.63 7.34 -4.64
CA ARG A 68 -14.23 7.84 -3.39
C ARG A 68 -15.54 7.12 -3.06
N PHE A 69 -16.36 6.82 -4.07
CA PHE A 69 -17.58 6.05 -3.86
C PHE A 69 -17.31 4.62 -3.42
N ILE A 70 -16.29 3.97 -4.00
CA ILE A 70 -15.85 2.64 -3.56
C ILE A 70 -15.27 2.76 -2.14
N ASP A 71 -14.38 3.72 -1.88
CA ASP A 71 -13.73 3.95 -0.57
C ASP A 71 -14.74 4.15 0.57
N LYS A 72 -15.86 4.81 0.27
CA LYS A 72 -16.95 5.02 1.24
C LYS A 72 -17.53 3.70 1.76
N HIS A 73 -17.58 2.66 0.93
CA HIS A 73 -18.17 1.37 1.28
C HIS A 73 -17.11 0.32 1.64
N TRP A 74 -15.93 0.43 1.06
CA TRP A 74 -14.80 -0.49 1.21
C TRP A 74 -13.56 0.34 1.41
N LYS A 75 -12.85 0.21 2.53
CA LYS A 75 -11.65 1.04 2.81
C LYS A 75 -10.49 0.67 1.87
N ILE A 76 -10.54 1.12 0.62
CA ILE A 76 -9.56 0.80 -0.43
C ILE A 76 -8.36 1.74 -0.39
N CYS A 77 -8.50 2.92 0.21
CA CYS A 77 -7.47 3.94 0.20
C CYS A 77 -6.71 3.95 1.53
N ASP A 78 -5.39 3.86 1.46
CA ASP A 78 -4.54 3.94 2.64
C ASP A 78 -4.53 5.39 3.15
N LYS A 79 -5.09 5.59 4.35
CA LYS A 79 -5.04 6.85 5.07
C LYS A 79 -3.96 6.62 6.11
N THR A 80 -2.74 7.08 5.83
CA THR A 80 -1.72 7.16 6.86
C THR A 80 -2.32 7.94 8.03
N GLU A 81 -2.28 7.36 9.23
CA GLU A 81 -2.85 7.90 10.47
C GLU A 81 -2.10 9.15 10.96
N ASP A 82 -1.66 10.02 10.07
CA ASP A 82 -1.12 11.31 10.44
C ASP A 82 -2.28 12.23 10.78
N ASN A 83 -2.35 12.65 12.04
CA ASN A 83 -3.26 13.63 12.65
C ASN A 83 -3.17 15.04 11.99
N SER A 84 -2.80 15.13 10.73
CA SER A 84 -2.83 16.33 9.91
C SER A 84 -4.29 16.65 9.52
N PRO A 85 -4.66 17.94 9.48
CA PRO A 85 -6.04 18.35 9.20
C PRO A 85 -6.42 17.83 7.81
N LYS A 86 -7.44 16.96 7.79
CA LYS A 86 -8.15 16.37 6.64
C LYS A 86 -7.91 17.12 5.32
N LYS A 87 -6.73 16.93 4.73
CA LYS A 87 -6.55 17.17 3.31
C LYS A 87 -7.28 16.00 2.67
N ASP A 88 -8.18 16.26 1.75
CA ASP A 88 -8.81 15.20 0.95
C ASP A 88 -7.69 14.31 0.37
N ILE A 89 -7.36 13.20 1.04
CA ILE A 89 -6.33 12.27 0.58
C ILE A 89 -6.99 11.49 -0.54
N ASP A 90 -6.65 11.86 -1.78
CA ASP A 90 -7.14 11.29 -3.03
C ASP A 90 -6.63 9.86 -3.26
N CYS A 91 -6.76 8.97 -2.27
CA CYS A 91 -6.21 7.61 -2.32
C CYS A 91 -4.72 7.60 -2.65
N GLY A 92 -3.99 8.53 -2.02
CA GLY A 92 -2.62 8.89 -2.36
C GLY A 92 -2.54 9.91 -3.51
N GLN A 93 -1.42 9.92 -4.22
CA GLN A 93 -1.22 10.74 -5.41
C GLN A 93 -1.86 10.07 -6.64
N LEU A 94 -3.20 9.97 -6.68
CA LEU A 94 -3.91 9.37 -7.83
C LEU A 94 -3.39 9.95 -9.15
N GLN A 95 -2.85 9.07 -10.00
CA GLN A 95 -2.43 9.38 -11.35
C GLN A 95 -3.44 8.79 -12.32
N VAL A 96 -3.93 9.61 -13.24
CA VAL A 96 -4.87 9.20 -14.28
C VAL A 96 -4.32 9.66 -15.61
N THR A 97 -4.20 8.72 -16.53
CA THR A 97 -3.83 8.97 -17.92
C THR A 97 -4.89 8.36 -18.82
N GLY A 98 -5.07 8.94 -19.99
CA GLY A 98 -5.92 8.37 -21.01
C GLY A 98 -5.23 8.42 -22.36
N GLU A 99 -5.44 7.39 -23.15
CA GLU A 99 -4.77 7.20 -24.44
C GLU A 99 -5.77 6.75 -25.50
N ILE A 100 -5.54 7.22 -26.73
CA ILE A 100 -6.26 6.80 -27.92
C ILE A 100 -5.51 5.59 -28.46
N VAL A 101 -6.11 4.40 -28.35
CA VAL A 101 -5.48 3.17 -28.84
C VAL A 101 -5.76 2.99 -30.33
N LYS A 102 -6.97 3.33 -30.78
CA LYS A 102 -7.47 3.18 -32.17
C LYS A 102 -8.58 4.21 -32.43
N GLU A 103 -9.04 4.29 -33.68
CA GLU A 103 -10.01 5.28 -34.18
C GLU A 103 -11.33 5.39 -33.39
N ASN A 104 -11.76 4.35 -32.66
CA ASN A 104 -12.91 4.41 -31.75
C ASN A 104 -12.61 3.75 -30.38
N PHE A 105 -11.33 3.67 -30.02
CA PHE A 105 -10.90 2.95 -28.83
C PHE A 105 -10.13 3.90 -27.92
N TYR A 106 -10.72 4.20 -26.78
CA TYR A 106 -10.08 4.99 -25.74
C TYR A 106 -9.75 4.11 -24.54
N ARG A 107 -8.66 4.39 -23.86
CA ARG A 107 -8.20 3.64 -22.70
C ARG A 107 -7.90 4.59 -21.56
N ILE A 108 -8.39 4.27 -20.38
CA ILE A 108 -8.07 4.99 -19.15
C ILE A 108 -7.20 4.10 -18.28
N ASN A 109 -6.05 4.64 -17.90
CA ASN A 109 -5.12 4.06 -16.94
C ASN A 109 -5.19 4.88 -15.65
N ALA A 110 -5.34 4.21 -14.52
CA ALA A 110 -5.33 4.86 -13.23
C ALA A 110 -4.43 4.11 -12.25
N THR A 111 -3.63 4.86 -11.50
CA THR A 111 -2.69 4.35 -10.51
C THR A 111 -2.91 5.07 -9.19
N PHE A 112 -3.08 4.33 -8.11
CA PHE A 112 -3.32 4.88 -6.78
C PHE A 112 -2.71 3.99 -5.69
N ILE A 113 -2.60 4.54 -4.48
CA ILE A 113 -2.09 3.81 -3.32
C ILE A 113 -3.27 3.14 -2.63
N ALA A 114 -3.22 1.82 -2.53
CA ALA A 114 -4.31 1.00 -2.01
C ALA A 114 -3.98 0.38 -0.66
N ASN A 115 -5.01 0.13 0.14
CA ASN A 115 -4.91 -0.71 1.33
C ASN A 115 -4.59 -2.16 0.95
N ARG A 116 -4.13 -2.90 1.95
CA ARG A 116 -3.87 -4.34 1.82
C ARG A 116 -5.15 -5.14 1.88
N ASP A 117 -5.15 -6.23 1.14
CA ASP A 117 -6.18 -7.25 1.28
C ASP A 117 -5.94 -8.06 2.56
N PRO A 118 -7.00 -8.51 3.26
CA PRO A 118 -8.40 -8.22 2.97
C PRO A 118 -8.81 -6.79 3.36
N ILE A 119 -9.51 -6.11 2.46
CA ILE A 119 -10.14 -4.82 2.76
C ILE A 119 -11.50 -5.04 3.41
N ARG A 120 -11.80 -4.22 4.42
CA ARG A 120 -13.06 -4.30 5.16
C ARG A 120 -14.11 -3.37 4.58
N ASN A 121 -15.35 -3.85 4.56
CA ASN A 121 -16.50 -3.00 4.34
C ASN A 121 -16.70 -2.06 5.54
N THR A 122 -17.22 -0.86 5.28
CA THR A 122 -17.42 0.17 6.31
C THR A 122 -18.70 -0.02 7.13
N ASN A 123 -19.71 -0.68 6.55
CA ASN A 123 -21.05 -0.79 7.14
C ASN A 123 -21.43 -2.21 7.56
N VAL A 124 -20.79 -3.22 6.99
CA VAL A 124 -21.05 -4.64 7.28
C VAL A 124 -19.76 -5.37 7.61
N ASP A 125 -19.82 -6.43 8.40
CA ASP A 125 -18.66 -7.27 8.71
C ASP A 125 -18.33 -8.21 7.54
N ALA A 126 -17.90 -7.61 6.43
CA ALA A 126 -17.51 -8.31 5.22
C ALA A 126 -16.10 -7.88 4.78
N THR A 127 -15.37 -8.84 4.22
CA THR A 127 -14.04 -8.63 3.66
C THR A 127 -14.00 -8.94 2.18
N SER A 128 -13.20 -8.20 1.42
CA SER A 128 -12.98 -8.44 -0.01
C SER A 128 -11.54 -8.12 -0.40
N THR A 129 -11.24 -8.22 -1.70
CA THR A 129 -9.97 -7.77 -2.28
C THR A 129 -10.17 -6.43 -2.98
N VAL A 130 -9.11 -5.63 -3.07
CA VAL A 130 -9.11 -4.36 -3.83
C VAL A 130 -9.52 -4.61 -5.28
N PHE A 131 -9.01 -5.67 -5.91
CA PHE A 131 -9.41 -6.06 -7.26
C PHE A 131 -10.92 -6.31 -7.36
N GLY A 132 -11.49 -7.12 -6.46
CA GLY A 132 -12.91 -7.48 -6.49
C GLY A 132 -13.83 -6.27 -6.34
N VAL A 133 -13.54 -5.39 -5.38
CA VAL A 133 -14.38 -4.20 -5.16
C VAL A 133 -14.24 -3.16 -6.26
N ILE A 134 -13.06 -3.02 -6.87
CA ILE A 134 -12.85 -2.14 -8.02
C ILE A 134 -13.58 -2.68 -9.23
N GLN A 135 -13.46 -3.98 -9.51
CA GLN A 135 -14.16 -4.60 -10.63
C GLN A 135 -15.67 -4.45 -10.49
N ILE A 136 -16.23 -4.65 -9.29
CA ILE A 136 -17.66 -4.46 -9.02
C ILE A 136 -18.04 -2.97 -9.12
N GLY A 137 -17.29 -2.09 -8.43
CA GLY A 137 -17.59 -0.67 -8.34
C GLY A 137 -17.45 0.07 -9.67
N LEU A 138 -16.61 -0.42 -10.57
CA LEU A 138 -16.36 0.14 -11.90
C LEU A 138 -16.95 -0.72 -13.02
N ARG A 139 -17.78 -1.73 -12.72
CA ARG A 139 -18.40 -2.61 -13.73
C ARG A 139 -19.24 -1.84 -14.76
N GLY A 140 -19.91 -0.78 -14.30
CA GLY A 140 -20.65 0.16 -15.17
C GLY A 140 -19.77 1.21 -15.84
N GLY A 141 -18.46 1.17 -15.60
CA GLY A 141 -17.49 2.17 -16.00
C GLY A 141 -17.23 3.19 -14.91
N ILE A 142 -16.28 4.08 -15.19
CA ILE A 142 -16.04 5.24 -14.34
C ILE A 142 -17.26 6.16 -14.44
N PHE A 143 -17.62 6.78 -13.31
CA PHE A 143 -18.78 7.63 -13.21
C PHE A 143 -18.74 8.80 -14.20
N GLN A 144 -19.70 8.79 -15.11
CA GLN A 144 -19.88 9.83 -16.11
C GLN A 144 -20.66 11.01 -15.52
N TYR A 145 -20.09 11.67 -14.50
CA TYR A 145 -20.70 12.83 -13.82
C TYR A 145 -20.98 14.02 -14.72
N THR A 146 -20.47 14.01 -15.94
CA THR A 146 -20.66 15.07 -16.92
C THR A 146 -21.10 14.46 -18.24
N ASN A 147 -21.91 15.20 -18.99
CA ASN A 147 -22.26 14.82 -20.36
C ASN A 147 -21.02 14.62 -21.25
N ALA A 148 -19.89 15.23 -20.89
CA ALA A 148 -18.62 15.08 -21.61
C ALA A 148 -18.09 13.64 -21.59
N LEU A 149 -18.20 12.90 -20.48
CA LEU A 149 -17.68 11.51 -20.42
C LEU A 149 -18.58 10.49 -21.10
N LYS A 150 -19.81 10.86 -21.45
CA LYS A 150 -20.71 9.99 -22.22
C LYS A 150 -20.13 9.64 -23.59
N ILE A 151 -19.21 10.46 -24.12
CA ILE A 151 -18.52 10.19 -25.39
C ILE A 151 -17.64 8.94 -25.35
N LEU A 152 -17.26 8.47 -24.15
CA LEU A 152 -16.54 7.20 -23.98
C LEU A 152 -17.44 5.98 -24.24
N GLY A 153 -18.76 6.14 -24.17
CA GLY A 153 -19.70 5.03 -24.32
C GLY A 153 -19.62 4.02 -23.17
N LYS A 154 -19.77 2.74 -23.49
CA LYS A 154 -19.72 1.65 -22.51
C LYS A 154 -18.28 1.14 -22.36
N PRO A 155 -17.81 0.86 -21.13
CA PRO A 155 -16.53 0.20 -20.95
C PRO A 155 -16.58 -1.26 -21.41
N SER A 156 -15.42 -1.84 -21.64
CA SER A 156 -15.24 -3.29 -21.77
C SER A 156 -15.61 -3.99 -20.46
N GLN A 157 -16.09 -5.23 -20.57
CA GLN A 157 -16.42 -6.07 -19.40
C GLN A 157 -15.16 -6.50 -18.64
N SER A 158 -14.03 -6.63 -19.33
CA SER A 158 -12.75 -6.97 -18.75
C SER A 158 -11.98 -5.72 -18.35
N MET A 159 -11.46 -5.71 -17.13
CA MET A 159 -10.54 -4.69 -16.62
C MET A 159 -9.18 -5.34 -16.39
N TRP A 160 -8.11 -4.67 -16.79
CA TRP A 160 -6.77 -5.11 -16.43
C TRP A 160 -6.36 -4.49 -15.10
N PHE A 161 -5.67 -5.28 -14.28
CA PHE A 161 -5.28 -4.92 -12.92
C PHE A 161 -3.86 -5.43 -12.64
N GLU A 162 -3.03 -4.55 -12.12
CA GLU A 162 -1.66 -4.82 -11.70
C GLU A 162 -1.43 -4.23 -10.31
N GLU A 163 -0.62 -4.90 -9.50
CA GLU A 163 -0.19 -4.41 -8.21
C GLU A 163 1.32 -4.54 -8.04
N ALA A 164 1.89 -3.58 -7.32
CA ALA A 164 3.30 -3.57 -6.97
C ALA A 164 3.49 -3.02 -5.55
N PHE A 165 4.53 -3.49 -4.87
CA PHE A 165 4.84 -3.10 -3.49
C PHE A 165 6.18 -2.38 -3.43
N PHE A 166 6.19 -1.22 -2.78
CA PHE A 166 7.36 -0.35 -2.69
C PHE A 166 7.71 -0.02 -1.24
N CYS A 167 9.01 0.14 -0.99
CA CYS A 167 9.54 0.58 0.28
C CYS A 167 10.03 2.03 0.20
N TYR A 168 10.01 2.73 1.33
CA TYR A 168 10.64 4.04 1.43
C TYR A 168 12.16 3.96 1.19
N PRO A 169 12.81 5.06 0.76
CA PRO A 169 14.25 5.10 0.59
C PRO A 169 15.00 4.63 1.85
N GLY A 170 16.02 3.77 1.68
CA GLY A 170 16.80 3.17 2.78
C GLY A 170 16.23 1.86 3.35
N PHE A 171 15.08 1.41 2.81
CA PHE A 171 14.49 0.11 3.13
C PHE A 171 14.48 -0.80 1.89
N ARG A 172 14.65 -2.11 2.09
CA ARG A 172 14.48 -3.10 1.03
C ARG A 172 13.23 -3.94 1.23
N LEU A 173 12.61 -4.33 0.12
CA LEU A 173 11.47 -5.23 0.10
C LEU A 173 11.90 -6.66 0.44
N ILE A 174 11.14 -7.31 1.30
CA ILE A 174 11.32 -8.70 1.74
C ILE A 174 9.95 -9.36 1.74
N ASN A 175 9.90 -10.62 1.29
CA ASN A 175 8.68 -11.42 1.24
C ASN A 175 7.55 -10.75 0.46
N SER A 176 7.92 -9.90 -0.51
CA SER A 176 7.01 -9.14 -1.38
C SER A 176 6.13 -8.09 -0.70
N ASP A 177 6.09 -8.04 0.63
CA ASP A 177 5.14 -7.18 1.35
C ASP A 177 5.74 -6.46 2.58
N LYS A 178 7.00 -6.68 2.93
CA LYS A 178 7.62 -6.06 4.13
C LYS A 178 8.87 -5.29 3.77
N CYS A 179 9.08 -4.19 4.48
CA CYS A 179 10.26 -3.36 4.33
C CYS A 179 11.17 -3.55 5.54
N ILE A 180 12.46 -3.77 5.29
CA ILE A 180 13.48 -3.77 6.35
C ILE A 180 14.49 -2.67 6.09
N ASN A 181 14.79 -1.92 7.15
CA ASN A 181 15.83 -0.89 7.13
C ASN A 181 17.22 -1.54 7.02
N ASP A 182 17.97 -1.19 5.98
CA ASP A 182 19.29 -1.77 5.72
C ASP A 182 20.36 -1.27 6.69
N GLN A 183 20.21 -0.06 7.24
CA GLN A 183 21.16 0.48 8.20
C GLN A 183 21.11 -0.25 9.55
N LEU A 184 19.92 -0.66 9.99
CA LEU A 184 19.75 -1.44 11.22
C LEU A 184 20.35 -2.85 11.08
N ARG A 185 20.21 -3.48 9.91
CA ARG A 185 20.82 -4.80 9.66
C ARG A 185 22.36 -4.73 9.66
N GLN A 186 22.96 -3.67 9.10
CA GLN A 186 24.42 -3.52 9.10
C GLN A 186 24.99 -3.27 10.51
N ARG A 187 24.26 -2.55 11.36
CA ARG A 187 24.63 -2.38 12.79
C ARG A 187 24.52 -3.71 13.54
N GLN A 188 23.51 -4.53 13.26
CA GLN A 188 23.37 -5.87 13.85
C GLN A 188 24.46 -6.85 13.38
N LYS A 189 24.83 -6.84 12.08
CA LYS A 189 25.95 -7.67 11.59
C LYS A 189 27.28 -7.29 12.27
N ARG A 190 27.56 -5.99 12.39
CA ARG A 190 28.77 -5.52 13.10
C ARG A 190 28.75 -5.83 14.61
N GLY A 191 27.58 -5.86 15.25
CA GLY A 191 27.43 -6.31 16.63
C GLY A 191 27.56 -7.83 16.82
N SER A 192 27.23 -8.62 15.80
CA SER A 192 27.34 -10.08 15.83
C SER A 192 28.74 -10.60 15.48
N ASP A 193 29.51 -9.85 14.68
CA ASP A 193 30.92 -10.16 14.40
C ASP A 193 31.87 -9.72 15.55
N GLY A 194 31.36 -8.95 16.51
CA GLY A 194 32.08 -8.54 17.73
C GLY A 194 32.05 -9.56 18.88
N VAL A 195 31.36 -10.69 18.72
CA VAL A 195 31.36 -11.81 19.67
C VAL A 195 31.91 -13.06 18.96
N LYS A 196 33.12 -12.95 18.42
CA LYS A 196 34.01 -14.11 18.39
C LYS A 196 34.89 -13.99 19.62
N THR A 197 34.48 -14.70 20.66
CA THR A 197 35.27 -15.00 21.85
C THR A 197 36.69 -15.34 21.41
N GLN A 198 37.62 -14.42 21.66
CA GLN A 198 39.03 -14.78 21.79
C GLN A 198 39.08 -15.76 22.94
N VAL A 199 39.24 -17.05 22.61
CA VAL A 199 39.72 -18.04 23.57
C VAL A 199 41.15 -17.63 23.89
N PHE A 200 41.30 -16.78 24.90
CA PHE A 200 42.56 -16.58 25.59
C PHE A 200 42.91 -17.89 26.30
N GLY A 201 43.72 -18.72 25.64
CA GLY A 201 44.53 -19.71 26.31
C GLY A 201 45.64 -18.99 27.06
N ASN A 202 45.51 -18.91 28.38
CA ASN A 202 46.54 -18.58 29.35
C ASN A 202 46.72 -19.87 30.20
N VAL A 203 47.89 -20.38 30.59
CA VAL A 203 49.28 -19.93 30.53
C VAL A 203 50.16 -21.04 31.17
N ILE A 204 51.44 -21.19 30.75
CA ILE A 204 52.65 -21.65 31.51
C ILE A 204 52.64 -23.12 32.04
N PHE A 205 53.63 -24.02 31.87
CA PHE A 205 55.10 -24.00 31.64
C PHE A 205 55.51 -24.72 30.34
#